data_AF-A0A212RCT1-F1
#
_entry.id   AF-A0A212RCT1-F1
#
_cell.length_a   1.000
_cell.length_b   1.000
_cell.length_c   1.000
_cell.angle_alpha   90.00
_cell.angle_beta   90.00
_cell.angle_gamma   90.00
#
_symmetry.space_group_name_H-M   'P 1'
#
loop_
_entity.id
_entity.type
_entity.pdbx_description
1 polymer ?
#
loop_
_entity_poly.entity_id
_entity_poly.type
_entity_poly.pdbx_seq_one_letter_code
_entity_poly.pdbx_strand_id
1 'polypeptide(L)'
;MSEPLSEIEQLKLQLDELSLMIATTIKEVGGVRHPSMEDDRLSGAVDELAAMVLDTEAATDAILDAAELLEQMAQGAWDAQGNSLREPMSAITTRIFEACNFQDLSGQRIAKVTTLLRDIDARLSTIIEALGARRFDPVDIPAAPDGDAALLNGPARTGQGLEQDSVDALMH
;
A
#
# COMPACT_ATOMS: atom_id res chain seq x y z
N MET A 1 -43.93 35.92 18.58
CA MET A 1 -44.14 34.46 18.64
C MET A 1 -44.17 33.99 17.19
N SER A 2 -43.16 33.24 16.74
CA SER A 2 -43.13 32.70 15.38
C SER A 2 -44.23 31.66 15.26
N GLU A 3 -45.11 31.77 14.27
CA GLU A 3 -46.01 30.66 13.90
C GLU A 3 -45.17 29.43 13.53
N PRO A 4 -45.57 28.22 13.95
CA PRO A 4 -44.90 27.01 13.51
C PRO A 4 -45.09 26.86 11.99
N LEU A 5 -44.00 26.58 11.29
CA LEU A 5 -44.00 26.26 9.85
C LEU A 5 -45.03 25.16 9.57
N SER A 6 -45.75 25.27 8.45
CA SER A 6 -46.64 24.21 7.98
C SER A 6 -45.88 22.90 7.81
N GLU A 7 -46.55 21.75 7.96
CA GLU A 7 -45.93 20.42 7.80
C GLU A 7 -45.20 20.29 6.45
N ILE A 8 -45.73 20.93 5.40
CA ILE A 8 -45.11 20.96 4.06
C ILE A 8 -43.79 21.75 4.07
N GLU A 9 -43.73 22.88 4.77
CA GLU A 9 -42.50 23.67 4.88
C GLU A 9 -41.43 22.93 5.70
N GLN A 10 -41.84 22.21 6.76
CA GLN A 10 -40.93 21.37 7.53
C GLN A 10 -40.35 20.22 6.68
N LEU A 11 -41.19 19.55 5.89
CA LEU A 11 -40.75 18.49 4.97
C LEU A 11 -39.80 19.02 3.88
N LYS A 12 -40.04 20.22 3.36
CA LYS A 12 -39.14 20.86 2.39
C LYS A 12 -37.77 21.13 3.00
N LEU A 13 -37.72 21.70 4.21
CA LEU A 13 -36.46 21.96 4.91
C LEU A 13 -35.68 20.65 5.14
N GLN A 14 -36.35 19.58 5.56
CA GLN A 14 -35.72 18.28 5.75
C GLN A 14 -35.19 17.68 4.43
N LEU A 15 -35.93 17.85 3.33
CA LEU A 15 -35.50 17.38 2.02
C LEU A 15 -34.28 18.15 1.50
N ASP A 16 -34.24 19.47 1.72
CA ASP A 16 -33.10 20.31 1.35
C ASP A 16 -31.86 19.92 2.18
N GLU A 17 -32.03 19.64 3.47
CA GLU A 17 -30.96 19.18 4.35
C GLU A 17 -30.40 17.82 3.90
N LEU A 18 -31.27 16.85 3.58
CA LEU A 18 -30.87 15.55 3.05
C LEU A 18 -30.13 15.68 1.71
N SER A 19 -30.59 16.59 0.84
CA SER A 19 -29.97 16.85 -0.45
C SER A 19 -28.54 17.41 -0.30
N LEU A 20 -28.35 18.33 0.66
CA LEU A 20 -27.04 18.87 0.99
C LEU A 20 -26.09 17.81 1.56
N MET A 21 -26.59 16.94 2.44
CA MET A 21 -25.82 15.80 2.96
C MET A 21 -25.37 14.87 1.83
N ILE A 22 -26.27 14.49 0.92
CA ILE A 22 -25.93 13.63 -0.22
C ILE A 22 -24.87 14.29 -1.12
N ALA A 23 -25.00 15.58 -1.42
CA ALA A 23 -24.01 16.31 -2.21
C ALA A 23 -22.63 16.32 -1.53
N THR A 24 -22.59 16.45 -0.21
CA THR A 24 -21.35 16.39 0.58
C THR A 24 -20.74 14.99 0.52
N THR A 25 -21.55 13.94 0.72
CA THR A 25 -21.10 12.54 0.61
C THR A 25 -20.55 12.22 -0.77
N ILE A 26 -21.19 12.70 -1.85
CA ILE A 26 -20.70 12.53 -3.23
C ILE A 26 -19.30 13.13 -3.38
N LYS A 27 -19.09 14.34 -2.84
CA LYS A 27 -17.78 15.01 -2.90
C LYS A 27 -16.71 14.25 -2.10
N GLU A 28 -17.03 13.80 -0.90
CA GLU A 28 -16.09 13.07 -0.04
C GLU A 28 -15.72 11.70 -0.64
N VAL A 29 -16.72 10.93 -1.10
CA VAL A 29 -16.51 9.63 -1.75
C VAL A 29 -15.74 9.82 -3.06
N GLY A 30 -16.14 10.78 -3.90
CA GLY A 30 -15.49 11.06 -5.17
C GLY A 30 -14.03 11.51 -5.04
N GLY A 31 -13.68 12.16 -3.93
CA GLY A 31 -12.30 12.56 -3.63
C GLY A 31 -11.37 11.40 -3.25
N VAL A 32 -11.93 10.29 -2.77
CA VAL A 32 -11.19 9.05 -2.47
C VAL A 32 -11.20 8.11 -3.66
N ARG A 33 -12.40 7.88 -4.22
CA ARG A 33 -12.69 6.97 -5.32
C ARG A 33 -13.61 7.64 -6.33
N HIS A 34 -13.06 8.00 -7.48
CA HIS A 34 -13.82 8.64 -8.56
C HIS A 34 -14.23 7.60 -9.63
N PRO A 35 -15.50 7.51 -10.05
CA PRO A 35 -15.95 6.50 -11.01
C PRO A 35 -15.33 6.58 -12.40
N SER A 36 -14.80 7.75 -12.78
CA SER A 36 -14.12 7.94 -14.08
C SER A 36 -12.61 7.64 -14.04
N MET A 37 -12.07 7.24 -12.88
CA MET A 37 -10.68 6.77 -12.79
C MET A 37 -10.63 5.25 -12.77
N GLU A 38 -9.83 4.67 -13.66
CA GLU A 38 -9.56 3.22 -13.65
C GLU A 38 -8.62 2.82 -12.51
N ASP A 39 -7.71 3.71 -12.12
CA ASP A 39 -6.72 3.50 -11.06
C ASP A 39 -6.83 4.66 -10.07
N ASP A 40 -7.70 4.51 -9.06
CA ASP A 40 -7.82 5.52 -8.02
C ASP A 40 -6.74 5.35 -6.95
N ARG A 41 -6.54 6.41 -6.15
CA ARG A 41 -5.47 6.47 -5.16
C ARG A 41 -5.56 5.36 -4.10
N LEU A 42 -6.77 4.88 -3.79
CA LEU A 42 -6.97 3.82 -2.81
C LEU A 42 -6.57 2.46 -3.40
N SER A 43 -7.01 2.15 -4.62
CA SER A 43 -6.60 0.92 -5.31
C SER A 43 -5.08 0.87 -5.53
N GLY A 44 -4.48 1.98 -5.99
CA GLY A 44 -3.03 2.08 -6.15
C GLY A 44 -2.27 1.85 -4.84
N ALA A 45 -2.70 2.48 -3.74
CA ALA A 45 -2.08 2.30 -2.42
C ALA A 45 -2.24 0.86 -1.88
N VAL A 46 -3.37 0.20 -2.14
CA VAL A 46 -3.58 -1.22 -1.79
C VAL A 46 -2.58 -2.12 -2.52
N ASP A 47 -2.36 -1.87 -3.80
CA ASP A 47 -1.43 -2.65 -4.60
C ASP A 47 0.03 -2.38 -4.24
N GLU A 48 0.40 -1.12 -3.93
CA GLU A 48 1.73 -0.77 -3.40
C GLU A 48 2.00 -1.48 -2.07
N LEU A 49 1.03 -1.51 -1.14
CA LEU A 49 1.18 -2.24 0.12
C LEU A 49 1.35 -3.75 -0.09
N ALA A 50 0.66 -4.32 -1.07
CA ALA A 50 0.83 -5.72 -1.44
C ALA A 50 2.22 -6.00 -2.04
N ALA A 51 2.71 -5.11 -2.92
CA ALA A 51 4.05 -5.19 -3.47
C ALA A 51 5.13 -5.09 -2.38
N MET A 52 4.97 -4.17 -1.42
CA MET A 52 5.88 -4.06 -0.28
C MET A 52 5.98 -5.35 0.54
N VAL A 53 4.88 -6.09 0.72
CA VAL A 53 4.93 -7.40 1.41
C VAL A 53 5.82 -8.36 0.62
N LEU A 54 5.59 -8.50 -0.68
CA LEU A 54 6.38 -9.39 -1.54
C LEU A 54 7.86 -9.01 -1.58
N ASP A 55 8.17 -7.71 -1.72
CA ASP A 55 9.55 -7.23 -1.75
C ASP A 55 10.27 -7.47 -0.42
N THR A 56 9.57 -7.30 0.71
CA THR A 56 10.15 -7.56 2.03
C THR A 56 10.32 -9.04 2.33
N GLU A 57 9.44 -9.91 1.81
CA GLU A 57 9.62 -11.36 1.84
C GLU A 57 10.87 -11.76 1.03
N ALA A 58 10.97 -11.31 -0.23
CA ALA A 58 12.10 -11.62 -1.09
C ALA A 58 13.44 -11.11 -0.52
N ALA A 59 13.46 -9.90 0.05
CA ALA A 59 14.64 -9.37 0.72
C ALA A 59 15.02 -10.20 1.96
N THR A 60 14.03 -10.69 2.69
CA THR A 60 14.26 -11.55 3.86
C THR A 60 14.84 -12.90 3.45
N ASP A 61 14.29 -13.53 2.42
CA ASP A 61 14.82 -14.79 1.87
C ASP A 61 16.29 -14.63 1.44
N ALA A 62 16.62 -13.54 0.74
CA ALA A 62 18.00 -13.26 0.35
C ALA A 62 18.95 -13.08 1.55
N ILE A 63 18.48 -12.47 2.65
CA ILE A 63 19.25 -12.33 3.89
C ILE A 63 19.46 -13.69 4.56
N LEU A 64 18.43 -14.53 4.59
CA LEU A 64 18.48 -15.88 5.15
C LEU A 64 19.45 -16.77 4.36
N ASP A 65 19.40 -16.74 3.03
CA ASP A 65 20.34 -17.45 2.16
C ASP A 65 21.79 -17.00 2.42
N ALA A 66 22.02 -15.69 2.56
CA ALA A 66 23.34 -15.15 2.89
C ALA A 66 23.82 -15.60 4.28
N ALA A 67 22.90 -15.71 5.25
CA ALA A 67 23.19 -16.22 6.58
C ALA A 67 23.59 -17.70 6.54
N GLU A 68 22.89 -18.53 5.76
CA GLU A 68 23.26 -19.94 5.56
C GLU A 68 24.65 -20.10 4.95
N LEU A 69 24.99 -19.26 3.95
CA LEU A 69 26.34 -19.25 3.36
C LEU A 69 27.41 -18.84 4.38
N LEU A 70 27.14 -17.85 5.24
CA LEU A 70 28.05 -17.46 6.32
C LEU A 70 28.31 -18.62 7.29
N GLU A 71 27.28 -19.40 7.63
CA GLU A 71 27.43 -20.55 8.52
C GLU A 71 28.24 -21.69 7.90
N GLN A 72 28.10 -21.92 6.59
CA GLN A 72 28.94 -22.86 5.85
C GLN A 72 30.41 -22.41 5.85
N MET A 73 30.67 -21.12 5.59
CA MET A 73 32.02 -20.55 5.59
C MET A 73 32.67 -20.59 6.99
N ALA A 74 31.87 -20.44 8.05
CA ALA A 74 32.33 -20.47 9.43
C ALA A 74 33.03 -21.79 9.82
N GLN A 75 32.70 -22.92 9.15
CA GLN A 75 33.32 -24.22 9.42
C GLN A 75 34.84 -24.24 9.16
N GLY A 76 35.32 -23.42 8.22
CA GLY A 76 36.72 -23.30 7.85
C GLY A 76 37.36 -21.97 8.26
N ALA A 77 36.69 -21.16 9.08
CA ALA A 77 37.15 -19.82 9.43
C ALA A 77 38.08 -19.83 10.65
N TRP A 78 39.24 -19.20 10.49
CA TRP A 78 40.28 -19.07 11.52
C TRP A 78 40.83 -17.65 11.52
N ASP A 79 41.20 -17.13 12.69
CA ASP A 79 41.87 -15.83 12.80
C ASP A 79 43.38 -15.93 12.50
N ALA A 80 44.07 -14.79 12.50
CA ALA A 80 45.50 -14.71 12.24
C ALA A 80 46.35 -15.41 13.33
N GLN A 81 45.77 -15.69 14.49
CA GLN A 81 46.39 -16.39 15.61
C GLN A 81 46.10 -17.89 15.58
N GLY A 82 45.30 -18.37 14.62
CA GLY A 82 44.91 -19.77 14.50
C GLY A 82 43.82 -20.20 15.47
N ASN A 83 43.00 -19.28 15.98
CA ASN A 83 41.77 -19.62 16.71
C ASN A 83 40.60 -19.78 15.74
N SER A 84 39.72 -20.75 15.99
CA SER A 84 38.53 -20.95 15.16
C SER A 84 37.53 -19.80 15.38
N LEU A 85 37.01 -19.26 14.29
CA LEU A 85 35.95 -18.25 14.29
C LEU A 85 34.54 -18.87 14.17
N ARG A 86 34.45 -20.20 14.20
CA ARG A 86 33.19 -20.93 13.98
C ARG A 86 32.09 -20.54 14.97
N GLU A 87 32.39 -20.59 16.26
CA GLU A 87 31.43 -20.25 17.32
C GLU A 87 30.93 -18.80 17.22
N PRO A 88 31.80 -17.76 17.18
CA PRO A 88 31.32 -16.39 17.12
C PRO A 88 30.52 -16.10 15.83
N MET A 89 30.90 -16.69 14.69
CA MET A 89 30.14 -16.53 13.44
C MET A 89 28.79 -17.24 13.48
N SER A 90 28.71 -18.48 13.98
CA SER A 90 27.43 -19.20 14.14
C SER A 90 26.50 -18.46 15.09
N ALA A 91 27.01 -17.89 16.20
CA ALA A 91 26.22 -17.07 17.11
C ALA A 91 25.64 -15.80 16.44
N ILE A 92 26.39 -15.14 15.55
CA ILE A 92 25.88 -14.01 14.76
C ILE A 92 24.81 -14.48 13.78
N THR A 93 25.03 -15.60 13.10
CA THR A 93 24.11 -16.14 12.10
C THR A 93 22.77 -16.53 12.74
N THR A 94 22.78 -17.19 13.90
CA THR A 94 21.57 -17.47 14.70
C THR A 94 20.78 -16.20 15.02
N ARG A 95 21.45 -15.09 15.36
CA ARG A 95 20.77 -13.82 15.61
C ARG A 95 20.13 -13.23 14.36
N ILE A 96 20.70 -13.46 13.18
CA ILE A 96 20.09 -13.06 11.91
C ILE A 96 18.80 -13.87 11.67
N PHE A 97 18.84 -15.20 11.84
CA PHE A 97 17.67 -16.05 11.74
C PHE A 97 16.54 -15.60 12.68
N GLU A 98 16.86 -15.34 13.95
CA GLU A 98 15.89 -14.86 14.95
C GLU A 98 15.29 -13.49 14.58
N ALA A 99 16.12 -12.56 14.08
CA ALA A 99 15.67 -11.24 13.68
C ALA A 99 14.73 -11.28 12.46
N CYS A 100 15.05 -12.12 11.47
CA CYS A 100 14.24 -12.28 10.26
C CYS A 100 12.90 -12.97 10.55
N ASN A 101 12.81 -13.79 11.59
CA ASN A 101 11.58 -14.48 11.98
C ASN A 101 10.45 -13.52 12.42
N PHE A 102 10.77 -12.27 12.77
CA PHE A 102 9.77 -11.22 13.05
C PHE A 102 9.10 -10.65 11.78
N GLN A 103 9.63 -10.93 10.59
CA GLN A 103 9.05 -10.46 9.33
C GLN A 103 7.68 -11.09 9.06
N ASP A 104 7.46 -12.36 9.38
CA ASP A 104 6.17 -13.05 9.22
C ASP A 104 5.02 -12.28 9.91
N LEU A 105 5.26 -11.79 11.14
CA LEU A 105 4.26 -11.01 11.86
C LEU A 105 3.98 -9.65 11.19
N SER A 106 4.99 -9.04 10.56
CA SER A 106 4.84 -7.78 9.83
C SER A 106 4.08 -7.99 8.52
N GLY A 107 4.40 -9.04 7.77
CA GLY A 107 3.67 -9.44 6.56
C GLY A 107 2.18 -9.70 6.86
N GLN A 108 1.88 -10.46 7.91
CA GLN A 108 0.50 -10.70 8.34
C GLN A 108 -0.26 -9.43 8.74
N ARG A 109 0.41 -8.47 9.39
CA ARG A 109 -0.22 -7.19 9.77
C ARG A 109 -0.53 -6.34 8.54
N ILE A 110 0.40 -6.24 7.60
CA ILE A 110 0.19 -5.50 6.35
C ILE A 110 -0.91 -6.16 5.52
N ALA A 111 -0.93 -7.50 5.43
CA ALA A 111 -1.99 -8.23 4.74
C ALA A 111 -3.39 -7.96 5.32
N LYS A 112 -3.51 -7.86 6.67
CA LYS A 112 -4.76 -7.47 7.33
C LYS A 112 -5.20 -6.05 6.97
N VAL A 113 -4.27 -5.09 6.98
CA VAL A 113 -4.55 -3.71 6.58
C VAL A 113 -4.99 -3.64 5.11
N THR A 114 -4.29 -4.35 4.24
CA THR A 114 -4.60 -4.45 2.80
C THR A 114 -5.99 -5.01 2.57
N THR A 115 -6.38 -6.05 3.32
CA THR A 115 -7.72 -6.63 3.26
C THR A 115 -8.79 -5.63 3.68
N LEU A 116 -8.56 -4.91 4.78
CA LEU A 116 -9.49 -3.89 5.25
C LEU A 116 -9.67 -2.75 4.22
N LEU A 117 -8.59 -2.31 3.59
CA LEU A 117 -8.64 -1.27 2.56
C LEU A 117 -9.41 -1.74 1.32
N ARG A 118 -9.28 -3.02 0.92
CA ARG A 118 -10.10 -3.62 -0.15
C ARG A 118 -11.58 -3.66 0.22
N ASP A 119 -11.92 -3.97 1.47
CA ASP A 119 -13.30 -3.94 1.94
C ASP A 119 -13.88 -2.51 1.91
N ILE A 120 -13.06 -1.50 2.22
CA ILE A 120 -13.45 -0.09 2.11
C ILE A 120 -13.69 0.27 0.64
N ASP A 121 -12.78 -0.08 -0.27
CA ASP A 121 -12.92 0.16 -1.71
C ASP A 121 -14.20 -0.46 -2.29
N ALA A 122 -14.49 -1.72 -1.91
CA ALA A 122 -15.72 -2.40 -2.31
C ALA A 122 -16.99 -1.66 -1.83
N ARG A 123 -16.98 -1.12 -0.61
CA ARG A 123 -18.10 -0.34 -0.07
C ARG A 123 -18.27 1.00 -0.78
N LEU A 124 -17.16 1.68 -1.10
CA LEU A 124 -17.21 2.93 -1.87
C LEU A 124 -17.78 2.68 -3.27
N SER A 125 -17.40 1.58 -3.91
CA SER A 125 -17.96 1.15 -5.19
C SER A 125 -19.49 0.96 -5.10
N THR A 126 -19.98 0.27 -4.07
CA THR A 126 -21.43 0.12 -3.85
C THR A 126 -22.15 1.45 -3.65
N ILE A 127 -21.54 2.41 -2.94
CA ILE A 127 -22.12 3.75 -2.76
C ILE A 127 -22.22 4.50 -4.10
N ILE A 128 -21.17 4.42 -4.91
CA ILE A 128 -21.13 5.05 -6.25
C ILE A 128 -22.19 4.45 -7.16
N GLU A 129 -22.34 3.13 -7.16
CA GLU A 129 -23.39 2.43 -7.91
C GLU A 129 -24.79 2.86 -7.47
N ALA A 130 -25.03 2.93 -6.16
CA ALA A 130 -26.32 3.32 -5.59
C ALA A 130 -26.69 4.78 -5.89
N LEU A 131 -25.72 5.70 -5.85
CA LEU A 131 -25.93 7.12 -6.12
C LEU A 131 -25.94 7.44 -7.62
N GLY A 132 -25.32 6.59 -8.43
CA GLY A 132 -25.14 6.74 -9.87
C GLY A 132 -23.90 7.56 -10.23
N ALA A 133 -23.03 6.98 -11.07
CA ALA A 133 -21.73 7.56 -11.43
C ALA A 133 -21.78 9.01 -11.93
N ARG A 134 -22.81 9.38 -12.71
CA ARG A 134 -22.99 10.75 -13.25
C ARG A 134 -23.09 11.84 -12.19
N ARG A 135 -23.46 11.49 -10.95
CA ARG A 135 -23.51 12.48 -9.87
C ARG A 135 -22.12 12.90 -9.39
N PHE A 136 -21.10 12.12 -9.72
CA PHE A 136 -19.72 12.39 -9.34
C PHE A 136 -18.96 13.21 -10.40
N ASP A 137 -19.47 13.34 -11.63
CA ASP A 137 -18.88 14.17 -12.69
C ASP A 137 -18.46 15.60 -12.26
N PRO A 138 -19.19 16.30 -11.35
CA PRO A 138 -18.78 17.62 -10.87
C PRO A 138 -17.63 17.61 -9.84
N VAL A 139 -17.22 16.43 -9.36
CA VAL A 139 -16.13 16.28 -8.40
C VAL A 139 -14.82 16.28 -9.17
N ASP A 140 -13.96 17.25 -8.85
CA ASP A 140 -12.64 17.32 -9.46
C ASP A 140 -11.85 16.04 -9.17
N ILE A 141 -11.33 15.43 -10.23
CA ILE A 141 -10.40 14.32 -10.11
C ILE A 141 -9.10 14.89 -9.54
N PRO A 142 -8.61 14.39 -8.39
CA PRO A 142 -7.33 14.83 -7.84
C PRO A 142 -6.22 14.58 -8.87
N ALA A 143 -5.39 15.59 -9.13
CA ALA A 143 -4.26 15.43 -10.03
C ALA A 143 -3.32 14.33 -9.52
N ALA A 144 -2.76 13.55 -10.46
CA ALA A 144 -1.70 12.60 -10.15
C ALA A 144 -0.51 13.36 -9.51
N PRO A 145 0.20 12.75 -8.55
CA PRO A 145 1.41 13.35 -7.99
C PRO A 145 2.42 13.63 -9.11
N ASP A 146 3.04 14.81 -9.07
CA ASP A 146 4.02 15.28 -10.06
C ASP A 146 5.45 15.27 -9.51
N GLY A 147 6.44 15.32 -10.41
CA GLY A 147 7.86 15.44 -10.06
C GLY A 147 8.39 14.25 -9.24
N ASP A 148 9.19 14.54 -8.21
CA ASP A 148 9.84 13.52 -7.37
C ASP A 148 8.84 12.62 -6.64
N ALA A 149 7.61 13.08 -6.39
CA ALA A 149 6.57 12.27 -5.78
C ALA A 149 6.07 11.14 -6.72
N ALA A 150 6.20 11.33 -8.04
CA ALA A 150 5.96 10.27 -9.04
C ALA A 150 7.15 9.32 -9.20
N LEU A 151 8.34 9.69 -8.68
CA LEU A 151 9.54 8.85 -8.69
C LEU A 151 9.65 7.99 -7.41
N LEU A 152 8.77 8.20 -6.42
CA LEU A 152 8.68 7.39 -5.20
C LEU A 152 7.96 6.05 -5.40
N ASN A 153 7.59 5.72 -6.64
CA ASN A 153 7.21 4.36 -6.97
C ASN A 153 8.40 3.46 -6.61
N GLY A 154 8.15 2.43 -5.81
CA GLY A 154 9.14 1.41 -5.45
C GLY A 154 9.71 0.68 -6.69
N PRO A 155 10.45 -0.43 -6.52
CA PRO A 155 10.91 -1.21 -7.65
C PRO A 155 9.75 -1.43 -8.64
N ALA A 156 10.03 -1.19 -9.92
CA ALA A 156 9.00 -1.19 -10.93
C ALA A 156 8.25 -2.53 -10.92
N ARG A 157 6.92 -2.47 -10.96
CA ARG A 157 6.05 -3.66 -11.03
C ARG A 157 6.58 -4.61 -12.10
N THR A 158 6.47 -5.92 -11.88
CA THR A 158 6.92 -6.94 -12.83
C THR A 158 6.35 -6.66 -14.23
N GLY A 159 7.22 -6.31 -15.19
CA GLY A 159 6.85 -5.92 -16.56
C GLY A 159 6.67 -4.42 -16.83
N GLN A 160 6.87 -3.54 -15.84
CA GLN A 160 6.84 -2.07 -15.96
C GLN A 160 8.20 -1.40 -15.68
N GLY A 161 9.24 -2.18 -15.39
CA GLY A 161 10.60 -1.69 -15.23
C GLY A 161 11.36 -1.58 -16.54
N LEU A 162 12.33 -0.67 -16.59
CA LEU A 162 13.44 -0.82 -17.53
C LEU A 162 14.09 -2.18 -17.25
N GLU A 163 14.10 -3.06 -18.25
CA GLU A 163 14.82 -4.33 -18.15
C GLU A 163 16.27 -4.04 -17.76
N GLN A 164 16.88 -4.87 -16.90
CA GLN A 164 18.24 -4.67 -16.38
C GLN A 164 19.26 -4.42 -17.51
N ASP A 165 19.04 -5.04 -18.67
CA ASP A 165 19.81 -4.86 -19.90
C ASP A 165 19.80 -3.40 -20.41
N SER A 166 18.72 -2.66 -20.17
CA SER A 166 18.57 -1.24 -20.53
C SER A 166 19.27 -0.31 -19.55
N VAL A 167 19.43 -0.74 -18.28
CA VAL A 167 20.19 0.00 -17.25
C VAL A 167 21.68 -0.10 -17.53
N ASP A 168 22.15 -1.29 -17.90
CA ASP A 168 23.56 -1.53 -18.25
C ASP A 168 23.97 -0.80 -19.54
N ALA A 169 23.04 -0.62 -20.49
CA ALA A 169 23.27 0.16 -21.71
C ALA A 169 23.37 1.68 -21.50
N LEU A 170 22.93 2.20 -20.34
CA LEU A 170 22.96 3.63 -20.00
C LEU A 170 24.22 4.02 -19.21
N MET A 171 24.91 3.02 -18.64
CA MET A 171 26.15 3.17 -17.85
C MET A 171 27.43 2.86 -18.67
N HIS A 172 27.28 2.59 -19.97
CA HIS A 172 28.36 2.37 -20.94
C HIS A 172 28.28 3.35 -22.12
#